data_AF-A0A7K3GYW5-F1
#
_entry.id   AF-A0A7K3GYW5-F1
#
_cell.length_a   1.000
_cell.length_b   1.000
_cell.length_c   1.000
_cell.angle_alpha   90.00
_cell.angle_beta   90.00
_cell.angle_gamma   90.00
#
_symmetry.space_group_name_H-M   'P 1'
#
loop_
_entity.id
_entity.type
_entity.pdbx_description
1 polymer ?
#
loop_
_entity_poly.entity_id
_entity_poly.type
_entity_poly.pdbx_seq_one_letter_code
_entity_poly.pdbx_strand_id
1 'polypeptide(L)' 'AATRGPAYGTHHGYRRLKPGGRRIDWILTTPGVTTHWAGMNTFSRDGTYPSDHLPVQASMTLG' A
#
# COMPACT_ATOMS: atom_id res chain seq x y z
N ALA A 1 -2.25 7.46 9.81
CA ALA A 1 -2.90 7.97 8.58
C ALA A 1 -4.31 8.39 8.91
N ALA A 2 -4.65 9.65 8.64
CA ALA A 2 -6.02 10.17 8.79
C ALA A 2 -6.97 9.51 7.79
N THR A 3 -6.51 9.27 6.55
CA THR A 3 -7.27 8.57 5.50
C THR A 3 -6.51 7.33 5.01
N ARG A 4 -7.26 6.28 4.65
CA ARG A 4 -6.68 5.04 4.09
C ARG A 4 -7.42 4.60 2.84
N GLY A 5 -6.67 4.12 1.84
CA GLY A 5 -7.23 3.44 0.68
C GLY A 5 -7.72 2.01 1.00
N PRO A 6 -8.27 1.29 0.00
CA PRO A 6 -8.70 -0.10 0.17
C PRO A 6 -7.56 -1.00 0.66
N ALA A 7 -7.86 -1.85 1.65
CA ALA A 7 -6.87 -2.69 2.31
C ALA A 7 -6.62 -4.01 1.55
N TYR A 8 -6.01 -3.95 0.36
CA TYR A 8 -5.56 -5.14 -0.35
C TYR A 8 -4.40 -5.82 0.38
N GLY A 9 -4.27 -7.15 0.22
CA GLY A 9 -3.03 -7.84 0.59
C GLY A 9 -1.86 -7.35 -0.26
N THR A 10 -0.69 -7.15 0.35
CA THR A 10 0.46 -6.52 -0.33
C THR A 10 1.17 -7.50 -1.25
N HIS A 11 1.29 -8.79 -0.91
CA HIS A 11 1.77 -9.81 -1.82
C HIS A 11 0.59 -10.51 -2.52
N HIS A 12 0.58 -10.47 -3.85
CA HIS A 12 -0.44 -11.13 -4.68
C HIS A 12 0.13 -12.19 -5.63
N GLY A 13 1.46 -12.23 -5.83
CA GLY A 13 2.10 -13.28 -6.63
C GLY A 13 1.59 -13.31 -8.08
N TYR A 14 1.36 -12.14 -8.66
CA TYR A 14 0.72 -11.95 -9.98
C TYR A 14 -0.70 -12.52 -10.11
N ARG A 15 -1.38 -12.85 -9.00
CA ARG A 15 -2.79 -13.27 -8.99
C ARG A 15 -3.72 -12.09 -8.74
N ARG A 16 -5.03 -12.32 -8.88
CA ARG A 16 -6.07 -11.32 -8.60
C ARG A 16 -5.94 -10.76 -7.18
N LEU A 17 -6.13 -9.44 -7.05
CA LEU A 17 -6.08 -8.74 -5.77
C LEU A 17 -7.18 -9.24 -4.82
N LYS A 18 -6.83 -9.31 -3.52
CA LYS A 18 -7.72 -9.75 -2.45
C LYS A 18 -7.96 -8.61 -1.46
N PRO A 19 -9.16 -8.00 -1.43
CA PRO A 19 -9.56 -7.10 -0.36
C PRO A 19 -9.43 -7.79 1.00
N GLY A 20 -8.95 -7.08 2.01
CA GLY A 20 -8.73 -7.64 3.35
C GLY A 20 -7.61 -8.68 3.42
N GLY A 21 -6.80 -8.83 2.36
CA GLY A 21 -5.70 -9.77 2.32
C GLY A 21 -4.59 -9.43 3.34
N ARG A 22 -3.74 -10.44 3.61
CA ARG A 22 -2.58 -10.27 4.51
C ARG A 22 -1.62 -9.23 3.95
N ARG A 23 -1.19 -8.31 4.81
CA ARG A 23 -0.19 -7.27 4.50
C ARG A 23 1.13 -7.64 5.19
N ILE A 24 2.19 -7.74 4.40
CA ILE A 24 3.53 -8.10 4.89
C ILE A 24 4.56 -7.01 4.62
N ASP A 25 4.16 -5.95 3.90
CA ASP A 25 4.98 -4.79 3.58
C ASP A 25 4.45 -3.58 4.36
N TRP A 26 5.35 -2.81 4.98
CA TRP A 26 5.00 -1.76 5.92
C TRP A 26 5.90 -0.54 5.76
N ILE A 27 5.32 0.65 5.94
CA ILE A 27 6.04 1.89 6.22
C ILE A 27 5.74 2.24 7.68
N LEU A 28 6.77 2.30 8.51
CA LEU A 28 6.67 2.63 9.93
C LEU A 28 7.20 4.04 10.17
N THR A 29 6.57 4.77 11.09
CA THR A 29 6.94 6.16 11.43
C THR A 29 7.16 6.30 12.92
N THR A 30 8.04 7.23 13.31
CA THR A 30 8.27 7.63 14.70
C THR A 30 7.29 8.74 15.13
N PRO A 31 7.15 9.00 16.44
CA PRO A 31 6.56 10.24 16.92
C PRO A 31 7.25 11.45 16.28
N GLY A 32 6.47 12.41 15.77
CA GLY A 32 6.96 13.59 15.03
C GLY A 32 6.64 13.56 13.53
N VAL A 33 6.37 12.39 12.95
CA VAL A 33 5.91 12.28 11.56
C VAL A 33 4.39 12.19 11.51
N THR A 34 3.76 13.08 10.76
CA THR A 34 2.31 13.04 10.54
C THR A 34 1.99 12.38 9.21
N THR A 35 1.39 11.19 9.24
CA THR A 35 0.87 10.53 8.02
C THR A 35 -0.54 11.01 7.71
N HIS A 36 -0.73 11.63 6.56
CA HIS A 36 -2.02 12.14 6.10
C HIS A 36 -2.84 11.05 5.39
N TRP A 37 -2.20 10.33 4.47
CA TRP A 37 -2.83 9.29 3.66
C TRP A 37 -1.92 8.07 3.54
N ALA A 38 -2.51 6.87 3.44
CA ALA A 38 -1.80 5.66 3.06
C ALA A 38 -2.69 4.69 2.27
N GLY A 39 -2.12 3.96 1.32
CA GLY A 39 -2.85 2.98 0.52
C GLY A 39 -1.95 2.08 -0.32
N MET A 40 -2.54 1.07 -0.94
CA MET A 40 -1.86 0.19 -1.89
C MET A 40 -2.02 0.74 -3.30
N ASN A 41 -0.91 0.87 -4.03
CA ASN A 41 -0.97 1.23 -5.44
C ASN A 41 -1.33 -0.01 -6.27
N THR A 42 -2.53 -0.02 -6.86
CA THR A 42 -3.02 -1.13 -7.69
C THR A 42 -2.76 -0.94 -9.18
N PHE A 43 -1.83 -0.04 -9.55
CA PHE A 43 -1.49 0.20 -10.95
C PHE A 43 -1.09 -1.09 -11.66
N SER A 44 -1.66 -1.28 -12.85
CA SER A 44 -1.32 -2.34 -13.78
C SER A 44 -1.34 -1.77 -15.19
N ARG A 45 -0.49 -2.29 -16.06
CA ARG A 45 -0.50 -1.98 -17.49
C ARG A 45 -0.86 -3.23 -18.26
N ASP A 46 -1.93 -3.16 -19.05
CA ASP A 46 -2.43 -4.30 -19.85
C ASP A 46 -2.63 -5.58 -19.02
N GLY A 47 -3.19 -5.42 -17.81
CA GLY A 47 -3.42 -6.50 -16.85
C GLY A 47 -2.16 -7.03 -16.14
N THR A 48 -0.98 -6.50 -16.47
CA THR A 48 0.30 -6.90 -15.87
C THR A 48 0.68 -5.94 -14.75
N TYR A 49 0.98 -6.51 -13.59
CA TYR A 49 1.52 -5.76 -12.45
C TYR A 49 3.04 -5.60 -12.60
N PRO A 50 3.61 -4.45 -12.22
CA PRO A 50 5.05 -4.24 -12.26
C PRO A 50 5.87 -5.15 -11.31
N SER A 51 5.23 -5.74 -10.29
CA SER A 51 5.81 -6.62 -9.28
C SER A 51 4.75 -7.61 -8.77
N ASP A 52 5.18 -8.66 -8.08
CA ASP A 52 4.34 -9.58 -7.32
C ASP A 52 3.84 -9.00 -5.98
N HIS A 53 4.37 -7.83 -5.61
CA HIS A 53 3.90 -7.01 -4.50
C HIS A 53 3.24 -5.71 -5.00
N LEU A 54 2.20 -5.27 -4.28
CA LEU A 54 1.65 -3.92 -4.40
C LEU A 54 2.47 -2.94 -3.56
N PRO A 55 2.94 -1.82 -4.13
CA PRO A 55 3.58 -0.77 -3.36
C PRO A 55 2.66 -0.20 -2.29
N VAL A 56 3.15 -0.10 -1.05
CA VAL A 56 2.52 0.71 -0.02
C VAL A 56 2.95 2.16 -0.26
N GLN A 57 1.98 3.05 -0.47
CA GLN A 57 2.22 4.47 -0.68
C GLN A 57 1.65 5.27 0.49
N ALA A 58 2.34 6.34 0.86
CA ALA A 58 1.89 7.24 1.92
C ALA A 58 2.27 8.70 1.60
N SER A 59 1.42 9.62 2.04
CA SER A 59 1.73 11.06 2.09
C SER A 59 1.89 11.47 3.54
N MET A 60 2.96 12.20 3.85
CA MET A 60 3.33 12.57 5.20
C MET A 60 4.05 13.91 5.28
N THR A 61 3.97 14.55 6.44
CA THR A 61 4.79 15.69 6.83
C THR A 61 5.81 15.22 7.86
N LEU A 62 7.06 15.60 7.67
CA LEU A 62 8.14 15.40 8.63
C LEU A 62 8.17 16.58 9.61
N GLY A 63 8.55 16.31 10.86
CA GLY A 63 8.76 17.32 11.89
C GLY A 63 10.08 18.07 11.69
#